data_AF-A0A8J4CSQ3-F1
#
_entry.id   AF-A0A8J4CSQ3-F1
#
_cell.length_a   1.000
_cell.length_b   1.000
_cell.length_c   1.000
_cell.angle_alpha   90.00
_cell.angle_beta   90.00
_cell.angle_gamma   90.00
#
_symmetry.space_group_name_H-M   'P 1'
#
loop_
_entity.id
_entity.type
_entity.pdbx_description
1 polymer ?
#
loop_
_entity_poly.entity_id
_entity_poly.type
_entity_poly.pdbx_seq_one_letter_code
_entity_poly.pdbx_strand_id
1 'polypeptide(L)'
;MEEIEKLERQISDLEAEIRVLSAKAESAEDTEDKKYYRALVLKKLDRLLKEQELLVEKEDNLLKEKELLVKEKELLLKEKELLVKKEEKEILLLEKDKDLRKENLLRLQRLGARGSAAGLGVESTAGSGEFVLRHRPGICRGICLRRLDLRKNTRPSIQRRRFSTYVVELS
;
A
#
# COMPACT_ATOMS: atom_id res chain seq x y z
N MET A 1 -24.69 -10.55 -13.72
CA MET A 1 -25.08 -10.03 -15.05
C MET A 1 -26.02 -11.01 -15.77
N GLU A 2 -25.65 -12.27 -15.97
CA GLU A 2 -26.51 -13.26 -16.65
C GLU A 2 -27.92 -13.39 -16.04
N GLU A 3 -28.03 -13.33 -14.70
CA GLU A 3 -29.34 -13.41 -14.04
C GLU A 3 -30.23 -12.19 -14.28
N ILE A 4 -29.66 -11.00 -14.47
CA ILE A 4 -30.42 -9.78 -14.77
C ILE A 4 -30.94 -9.87 -16.19
N GLU A 5 -30.09 -10.22 -17.15
CA GLU A 5 -30.51 -10.44 -18.55
C GLU A 5 -31.61 -11.50 -18.65
N LYS A 6 -31.54 -12.54 -17.81
CA LYS A 6 -32.59 -13.56 -17.75
C LYS A 6 -33.91 -12.97 -17.25
N LEU A 7 -33.89 -12.16 -16.20
CA LEU A 7 -35.09 -11.48 -15.68
C LEU A 7 -35.67 -10.49 -16.70
N GLU A 8 -34.82 -9.72 -17.38
CA GLU A 8 -35.25 -8.78 -18.43
C GLU A 8 -35.98 -9.50 -19.58
N ARG A 9 -35.48 -10.68 -19.98
CA ARG A 9 -36.17 -11.53 -20.97
C ARG A 9 -37.51 -12.03 -20.44
N GLN A 10 -37.56 -12.51 -19.19
CA GLN A 10 -38.81 -12.97 -18.57
C GLN A 10 -39.86 -11.86 -18.49
N ILE A 11 -39.46 -10.65 -18.08
CA ILE A 11 -40.32 -9.46 -18.06
C ILE A 11 -40.82 -9.15 -19.48
N SER A 12 -39.94 -9.15 -20.47
CA SER A 12 -40.30 -8.89 -21.88
C SER A 12 -41.31 -9.92 -22.42
N ASP A 13 -41.12 -11.19 -22.09
CA ASP A 13 -42.04 -12.28 -22.47
C ASP A 13 -43.40 -12.11 -21.78
N LEU A 14 -43.43 -11.80 -20.48
CA LEU A 14 -44.66 -11.53 -19.74
C LEU A 14 -45.42 -10.32 -20.28
N GLU A 15 -44.72 -9.24 -20.64
CA GLU A 15 -45.32 -8.07 -21.27
C GLU A 15 -46.00 -8.43 -22.59
N ALA A 16 -45.32 -9.21 -23.44
CA ALA A 16 -45.88 -9.67 -24.71
C ALA A 16 -47.14 -10.53 -24.48
N GLU A 17 -47.11 -11.44 -23.51
CA GLU A 17 -48.26 -12.25 -23.15
C GLU A 17 -49.44 -11.41 -22.62
N ILE A 18 -49.17 -10.39 -21.80
CA ILE A 18 -50.20 -9.47 -21.29
C ILE A 18 -50.85 -8.70 -22.44
N ARG A 19 -50.06 -8.22 -23.41
CA ARG A 19 -50.58 -7.52 -24.60
C ARG A 19 -51.51 -8.42 -25.40
N VAL A 20 -51.13 -9.67 -25.65
CA VAL A 20 -51.97 -10.65 -26.36
C VAL A 20 -53.28 -10.94 -25.59
N LEU A 21 -53.21 -11.14 -24.27
CA LEU A 21 -54.40 -11.38 -23.46
C LEU A 21 -55.33 -10.18 -23.38
N SER A 22 -54.76 -8.96 -23.35
CA SER A 22 -55.54 -7.72 -23.36
C SER A 22 -56.30 -7.56 -24.68
N ALA A 23 -55.65 -7.83 -25.81
CA ALA A 23 -56.30 -7.82 -27.12
C ALA A 23 -57.44 -8.87 -27.20
N LYS A 24 -57.23 -10.07 -26.65
CA LYS A 24 -58.30 -11.09 -26.56
C LYS A 24 -59.46 -10.66 -25.67
N ALA A 25 -59.18 -9.95 -24.58
CA ALA A 25 -60.21 -9.41 -23.70
C ALA A 25 -61.07 -8.34 -24.42
N GLU A 26 -60.46 -7.57 -25.31
CA GLU A 26 -61.15 -6.53 -26.09
C GLU A 26 -62.00 -7.13 -27.21
N SER A 27 -61.50 -8.18 -27.88
CA SER A 27 -62.21 -8.83 -29.00
C SER A 27 -63.31 -9.81 -28.57
N ALA A 28 -63.35 -10.25 -27.31
CA ALA A 28 -64.40 -11.15 -26.83
C ALA A 28 -65.78 -10.47 -26.93
N GLU A 29 -66.82 -11.17 -27.36
CA GLU A 29 -68.20 -10.65 -27.37
C GLU A 29 -68.88 -10.93 -26.02
N ASP A 30 -68.63 -12.12 -25.46
CA ASP A 30 -69.24 -12.58 -24.22
C ASP A 30 -68.69 -11.86 -22.97
N THR A 31 -69.60 -11.43 -22.11
CA THR A 31 -69.24 -10.68 -20.89
C THR A 31 -68.49 -11.52 -19.86
N GLU A 32 -68.70 -12.83 -19.85
CA GLU A 32 -68.00 -13.76 -18.96
C GLU A 32 -66.54 -13.96 -19.40
N ASP A 33 -66.30 -14.15 -20.70
CA ASP A 33 -64.97 -14.25 -21.28
C ASP A 33 -64.16 -12.97 -21.03
N LYS A 34 -64.78 -11.79 -21.18
CA LYS A 34 -64.13 -10.52 -20.82
C LYS A 34 -63.67 -10.49 -19.37
N LYS A 35 -64.52 -10.94 -18.43
CA LYS A 35 -64.16 -11.01 -17.00
C LYS A 35 -63.01 -11.99 -16.77
N TYR A 36 -63.04 -13.14 -17.44
CA TYR A 36 -61.98 -14.15 -17.35
C TYR A 36 -60.63 -13.61 -17.83
N TYR A 37 -60.57 -13.01 -19.04
CA TYR A 37 -59.33 -12.46 -19.56
C TYR A 37 -58.81 -11.30 -18.72
N ARG A 38 -59.69 -10.41 -18.23
CA ARG A 38 -59.29 -9.33 -17.30
C ARG A 38 -58.67 -9.89 -16.02
N ALA A 39 -59.27 -10.90 -15.41
CA ALA A 39 -58.71 -11.54 -14.22
C ALA A 39 -57.35 -12.20 -14.51
N LEU A 40 -57.18 -12.78 -15.69
CA LEU A 40 -55.91 -13.38 -16.11
C LEU A 40 -54.83 -12.32 -16.35
N VAL A 41 -55.18 -11.19 -16.98
CA VAL A 41 -54.29 -10.04 -17.17
C VAL A 41 -53.82 -9.50 -15.82
N LEU A 42 -54.73 -9.31 -14.85
CA LEU A 42 -54.37 -8.86 -13.50
C LEU A 42 -53.38 -9.81 -12.83
N LYS A 43 -53.61 -11.12 -12.89
CA LYS A 43 -52.67 -12.12 -12.34
C LYS A 43 -51.29 -12.07 -12.99
N LYS A 44 -51.21 -11.77 -14.28
CA LYS A 44 -49.92 -11.61 -14.99
C LYS A 44 -49.24 -10.29 -14.66
N LEU A 45 -50.00 -9.20 -14.52
CA LEU A 45 -49.47 -7.91 -14.05
C LEU A 45 -48.86 -8.05 -12.65
N ASP A 46 -49.53 -8.76 -11.74
CA ASP A 46 -48.98 -9.03 -10.39
C ASP A 46 -47.65 -9.81 -10.45
N ARG A 47 -47.51 -10.72 -11.42
CA ARG A 47 -46.23 -11.45 -11.64
C ARG A 47 -45.16 -10.54 -12.20
N LEU A 48 -45.50 -9.72 -13.20
CA LEU A 48 -44.60 -8.76 -13.82
C LEU A 48 -44.06 -7.77 -12.77
N LEU A 49 -44.92 -7.26 -11.89
CA LEU A 49 -44.51 -6.36 -10.80
C LEU A 49 -43.49 -7.02 -9.88
N LYS A 50 -43.71 -8.28 -9.49
CA LYS A 50 -42.76 -9.04 -8.66
C LYS A 50 -41.42 -9.26 -9.37
N GLU A 51 -41.44 -9.55 -10.66
CA GLU A 51 -40.19 -9.72 -11.42
C GLU A 51 -39.43 -8.40 -11.57
N GLN A 52 -40.13 -7.27 -11.75
CA GLN A 52 -39.53 -5.94 -11.76
C GLN A 52 -38.93 -5.57 -10.39
N GLU A 53 -39.63 -5.85 -9.29
CA GLU A 53 -39.11 -5.64 -7.93
C GLU A 53 -37.81 -6.43 -7.70
N LEU A 54 -37.76 -7.69 -8.13
CA LEU A 54 -36.56 -8.52 -8.05
C LEU A 54 -35.41 -7.99 -8.91
N LEU A 55 -35.71 -7.42 -10.08
CA LEU A 55 -34.70 -6.81 -10.95
C LEU A 55 -34.08 -5.59 -10.25
N VAL A 56 -34.92 -4.70 -9.70
CA VAL A 56 -34.46 -3.51 -8.95
C VAL A 56 -33.59 -3.91 -7.77
N GLU A 57 -34.00 -4.92 -6.99
CA GLU A 57 -33.21 -5.40 -5.86
C GLU A 57 -31.82 -5.92 -6.28
N LYS A 58 -31.74 -6.61 -7.42
CA LYS A 58 -30.46 -7.08 -7.97
C LYS A 58 -29.58 -5.93 -8.46
N GLU A 59 -30.15 -4.92 -9.10
CA GLU A 59 -29.41 -3.74 -9.53
C GLU A 59 -28.86 -2.95 -8.34
N ASP A 60 -29.66 -2.76 -7.28
CA ASP A 60 -29.24 -2.11 -6.04
C ASP A 60 -28.06 -2.84 -5.39
N ASN A 61 -28.09 -4.18 -5.38
CA ASN A 61 -27.00 -4.98 -4.85
C ASN A 61 -25.71 -4.83 -5.69
N LEU A 62 -25.82 -4.80 -7.02
CA LEU A 62 -24.66 -4.53 -7.89
C LEU A 62 -24.10 -3.12 -7.69
N LEU A 63 -24.95 -2.13 -7.43
CA LEU A 63 -24.50 -0.77 -7.11
C LEU A 63 -23.71 -0.74 -5.79
N LYS A 64 -24.21 -1.41 -4.74
CA LYS A 64 -23.49 -1.54 -3.46
C LYS A 64 -22.12 -2.21 -3.64
N GLU A 65 -22.05 -3.27 -4.43
CA GLU A 65 -20.77 -3.93 -4.74
C GLU A 65 -19.79 -2.99 -5.46
N LYS A 66 -20.28 -2.22 -6.45
CA LYS A 66 -19.45 -1.21 -7.14
C LYS A 66 -18.94 -0.13 -6.19
N GLU A 67 -19.78 0.34 -5.27
CA GLU A 67 -19.36 1.31 -4.25
C GLU A 67 -18.26 0.77 -3.34
N LEU A 68 -18.36 -0.49 -2.92
CA LEU A 68 -17.32 -1.15 -2.12
C LEU A 68 -16.00 -1.25 -2.91
N LEU A 69 -16.05 -1.66 -4.18
CA LEU A 69 -14.87 -1.71 -5.04
C LEU A 69 -14.22 -0.34 -5.25
N VAL A 70 -15.01 0.74 -5.32
CA VAL A 70 -14.48 2.10 -5.40
C VAL A 70 -13.76 2.47 -4.10
N LYS A 71 -14.35 2.19 -2.94
CA LYS A 71 -13.71 2.44 -1.63
C LYS A 71 -12.41 1.67 -1.48
N GLU A 72 -12.35 0.41 -1.92
CA GLU A 72 -11.12 -0.38 -1.91
C GLU A 72 -10.03 0.23 -2.79
N LYS A 73 -10.38 0.68 -4.01
CA LYS A 73 -9.44 1.37 -4.90
C LYS A 73 -8.90 2.66 -4.29
N GLU A 74 -9.74 3.44 -3.62
CA GLU A 74 -9.31 4.66 -2.91
C GLU A 74 -8.32 4.35 -1.77
N LEU A 75 -8.56 3.28 -1.01
CA LEU A 75 -7.63 2.85 0.04
C LEU A 75 -6.27 2.41 -0.55
N LEU A 76 -6.29 1.63 -1.64
CA LEU A 76 -5.07 1.22 -2.34
C LEU A 76 -4.29 2.42 -2.90
N LEU A 77 -4.98 3.46 -3.38
CA LEU A 77 -4.33 4.70 -3.83
C LEU A 77 -3.69 5.44 -2.66
N LYS A 78 -4.38 5.57 -1.52
CA LYS A 78 -3.81 6.17 -0.30
C LYS A 78 -2.58 5.42 0.20
N GLU A 79 -2.60 4.09 0.17
CA GLU A 79 -1.44 3.27 0.54
C GLU A 79 -0.26 3.50 -0.41
N LYS A 80 -0.50 3.54 -1.72
CA LYS A 80 0.54 3.86 -2.71
C LYS A 80 1.14 5.25 -2.48
N GLU A 81 0.32 6.26 -2.22
CA GLU A 81 0.81 7.60 -1.90
C GLU A 81 1.70 7.62 -0.64
N LEU A 82 1.33 6.85 0.39
CA LEU A 82 2.15 6.73 1.59
C LEU A 82 3.47 6.02 1.35
N LEU A 83 3.49 5.00 0.48
CA LEU A 83 4.72 4.32 0.07
C LEU A 83 5.65 5.26 -0.69
N VAL A 84 5.13 5.98 -1.69
CA VAL A 84 5.90 6.98 -2.45
C VAL A 84 6.49 8.03 -1.51
N LYS A 85 5.69 8.57 -0.57
CA LYS A 85 6.18 9.54 0.44
C LYS A 85 7.27 8.96 1.35
N LYS A 86 7.27 7.65 1.63
CA LYS A 86 8.33 7.00 2.40
C LYS A 86 9.60 6.86 1.56
N GLU A 87 9.48 6.40 0.33
CA GLU A 87 10.61 6.26 -0.60
C GLU A 87 11.27 7.61 -0.88
N GLU A 88 10.50 8.67 -1.12
CA GLU A 88 11.02 10.04 -1.29
C GLU A 88 11.83 10.49 -0.07
N LYS A 89 11.34 10.24 1.15
CA LYS A 89 12.06 10.57 2.39
C LYS A 89 13.36 9.78 2.52
N GLU A 90 13.34 8.50 2.18
CA GLU A 90 14.53 7.65 2.21
C GLU A 90 15.59 8.12 1.21
N ILE A 91 15.18 8.47 -0.02
CA ILE A 91 16.07 9.04 -1.04
C ILE A 91 16.70 10.35 -0.55
N LEU A 92 15.91 11.27 0.01
CA LEU A 92 16.40 12.53 0.55
C LEU A 92 17.39 12.34 1.71
N LEU A 93 17.20 11.32 2.55
CA LEU A 93 18.16 10.98 3.62
C LEU A 93 19.47 10.46 3.03
N LEU A 94 19.40 9.58 2.03
CA LEU A 94 20.59 9.05 1.36
C LEU A 94 21.39 10.14 0.62
N GLU A 95 20.72 11.14 0.06
CA GLU A 95 21.38 12.31 -0.56
C GLU A 95 22.10 13.15 0.49
N LYS A 96 21.45 13.48 1.60
CA LYS A 96 22.07 14.20 2.72
C LYS A 96 23.30 13.48 3.26
N ASP A 97 23.23 12.16 3.41
CA ASP A 97 24.37 11.34 3.85
C ASP A 97 25.54 11.37 2.86
N LYS A 98 25.26 11.34 1.55
CA LYS A 98 26.28 11.48 0.51
C LYS A 98 26.97 12.83 0.57
N ASP A 99 26.21 13.90 0.79
CA ASP A 99 26.77 15.26 0.85
C ASP A 99 27.59 15.47 2.12
N LEU A 100 27.14 14.97 3.27
CA LEU A 100 27.94 14.96 4.51
C LEU A 100 29.25 14.17 4.35
N ARG A 101 29.24 13.04 3.64
CA ARG A 101 30.47 12.28 3.35
C ARG A 101 31.43 13.08 2.46
N LYS A 102 30.93 13.76 1.43
CA LYS A 102 31.75 14.64 0.58
C LYS A 102 32.36 15.79 1.38
N GLU A 103 31.58 16.45 2.22
CA GLU A 103 32.07 17.55 3.07
C GLU A 103 33.16 17.08 4.04
N ASN A 104 32.96 15.94 4.69
CA ASN A 104 33.96 15.35 5.58
C ASN A 104 35.26 14.99 4.84
N LEU A 105 35.17 14.45 3.62
CA LEU A 105 36.35 14.18 2.78
C LEU A 105 37.10 15.47 2.44
N LEU A 106 36.39 16.53 2.03
CA LEU A 106 37.00 17.84 1.76
C LEU A 106 37.66 18.43 3.01
N ARG A 107 37.04 18.27 4.18
CA ARG A 107 37.61 18.72 5.46
C ARG A 107 38.91 17.96 5.78
N LEU A 108 38.94 16.64 5.59
CA LEU A 108 40.15 15.84 5.77
C LEU A 108 41.27 16.24 4.81
N GLN A 109 40.96 16.48 3.52
CA GLN A 109 41.92 16.98 2.54
C GLN A 109 42.52 18.34 2.97
N ARG A 110 41.69 19.27 3.44
CA ARG A 110 42.15 20.58 3.96
C ARG A 110 43.04 20.44 5.19
N LEU A 111 42.74 19.50 6.10
CA LEU A 111 43.58 19.24 7.28
C LEU A 111 44.91 18.59 6.90
N GLY A 112 44.93 17.64 5.96
CA GLY A 112 46.15 17.05 5.43
C GLY A 112 47.08 18.08 4.77
N ALA A 113 46.52 19.00 3.98
CA ALA A 113 47.29 20.09 3.37
C ALA A 113 47.92 21.03 4.43
N ARG A 114 47.20 21.33 5.53
CA ARG A 114 47.73 22.15 6.63
C ARG A 114 48.83 21.44 7.42
N GLY A 115 48.75 20.12 7.59
CA GLY A 115 49.81 19.32 8.21
C GLY A 115 51.12 19.35 7.43
N SER A 116 51.06 19.32 6.09
CA SER A 116 52.24 19.45 5.22
C SER A 116 52.84 20.86 5.26
N ALA A 117 52.02 21.92 5.30
CA ALA A 117 52.50 23.30 5.34
C ALA A 117 53.12 23.69 6.70
N ALA A 118 52.74 23.04 7.80
CA ALA A 118 53.27 23.29 9.14
C ALA A 118 54.66 22.67 9.40
N GLY A 119 55.29 22.01 8.43
CA GLY A 119 56.65 21.48 8.56
C GLY A 119 56.79 20.32 9.56
N LEU A 120 55.68 19.70 9.99
CA LEU A 120 55.68 18.46 10.76
C LEU A 120 55.95 17.28 9.82
N GLY A 121 57.16 17.23 9.26
CA GLY A 121 57.66 16.11 8.48
C GLY A 121 57.84 14.89 9.37
N VAL A 122 56.78 14.09 9.53
CA VAL A 122 56.91 12.71 9.99
C VAL A 122 57.21 11.87 8.76
N GLU A 123 58.49 11.86 8.36
CA GLU A 123 58.99 10.90 7.38
C GLU A 123 58.95 9.50 8.02
N SER A 124 57.82 8.80 7.85
CA SER A 124 57.76 7.39 8.19
C SER A 124 58.27 6.59 6.98
N THR A 125 59.59 6.51 6.86
CA THR A 125 60.21 5.54 5.97
C THR A 125 59.97 4.16 6.56
N ALA A 126 58.94 3.47 6.05
CA ALA A 126 58.75 2.04 6.25
C ALA A 126 59.81 1.25 5.44
N GLY A 127 61.08 1.46 5.79
CA GLY A 127 62.18 0.56 5.51
C GLY A 127 62.40 -0.31 6.74
N SER A 128 62.70 -1.57 6.54
CA SER A 128 62.96 -2.60 7.55
C SER A 128 64.23 -2.32 8.39
N GLY A 129 64.24 -1.22 9.15
CA GLY A 129 65.37 -0.75 9.95
C GLY A 129 64.96 -0.42 11.38
N GLU A 130 65.79 -0.83 12.32
CA GLU A 130 65.65 -0.62 13.77
C GLU A 130 65.19 0.80 14.13
N PHE A 131 64.13 0.88 14.94
CA PHE A 131 63.70 2.12 15.58
C PHE A 131 64.68 2.51 16.68
N VAL A 132 65.73 3.26 16.34
CA VAL A 132 66.59 3.91 17.34
C VAL A 132 65.91 5.19 17.79
N LEU A 133 65.13 5.10 18.86
CA LEU A 133 64.59 6.25 19.59
C LEU A 133 65.74 7.03 20.24
N ARG A 134 66.29 8.04 19.56
CA ARG A 134 67.10 9.05 20.23
C ARG A 134 66.19 10.00 21.00
N HIS A 135 66.01 9.68 22.27
CA HIS A 135 65.38 10.54 23.26
C HIS A 135 66.16 11.87 23.34
N ARG A 136 65.55 12.99 22.91
CA ARG A 136 66.01 14.31 23.34
C ARG A 136 65.47 14.57 24.75
N PRO A 137 66.33 14.71 25.78
CA PRO A 137 65.88 15.11 27.11
C PRO A 137 65.52 16.60 27.05
N GLY A 138 64.24 16.95 27.19
CA GLY A 138 63.86 18.35 27.43
C GLY A 138 62.45 18.79 27.04
N ILE A 139 61.73 18.07 26.16
CA ILE A 139 60.42 18.52 25.66
C ILE A 139 59.38 17.41 25.80
N CYS A 140 59.12 16.98 27.04
CA CYS A 140 57.96 16.16 27.39
C CYS A 140 57.46 16.56 28.78
N ARG A 141 57.08 17.84 28.96
CA ARG A 141 56.21 18.23 30.06
C ARG A 141 54.80 18.38 29.48
N GLY A 142 53.98 17.32 29.60
CA GLY A 142 52.52 17.48 29.41
C GLY A 142 51.77 16.43 28.60
N ILE A 143 52.40 15.36 28.10
CA ILE A 143 51.62 14.21 27.59
C ILE A 143 51.29 13.32 28.80
N CYS A 144 50.30 13.76 29.58
CA CYS A 144 49.65 12.90 30.56
C CYS A 144 49.01 11.74 29.79
N LEU A 145 49.59 10.55 29.96
CA LEU A 145 48.98 9.26 29.64
C LEU A 145 47.63 9.14 30.38
N ARG A 146 46.56 9.69 29.80
CA ARG A 146 45.21 9.28 30.20
C ARG A 146 45.04 7.85 29.70
N ARG A 147 44.89 6.91 30.64
CA ARG A 147 44.48 5.53 30.41
C ARG A 147 43.37 5.51 29.36
N LEU A 148 43.68 5.02 28.17
CA LEU A 148 42.69 4.61 27.19
C LEU A 148 42.13 3.27 27.68
N ASP A 149 41.09 3.33 28.50
CA ASP A 149 40.26 2.17 28.79
C ASP A 149 39.52 1.78 27.52
N LEU A 150 40.14 0.91 26.72
CA LEU A 150 39.49 0.23 25.60
C LEU A 150 38.42 -0.72 26.13
N ARG A 151 37.24 -0.17 26.47
CA ARG A 151 36.03 -0.96 26.65
C ARG A 151 35.67 -1.59 25.31
N LYS A 152 35.90 -2.90 25.23
CA LYS A 152 35.36 -3.77 24.17
C LYS A 152 33.85 -3.58 24.15
N ASN A 153 33.33 -2.85 23.15
CA ASN A 153 31.91 -2.80 22.85
C ASN A 153 31.50 -4.19 22.32
N THR A 154 31.09 -5.04 23.25
CA THR A 154 30.28 -6.22 22.97
C THR A 154 29.01 -5.77 22.26
N ARG A 155 28.75 -6.43 21.12
CA ARG A 155 27.56 -6.25 20.29
C ARG A 155 26.29 -6.31 21.15
N PRO A 156 25.32 -5.40 21.00
CA PRO A 156 24.00 -5.62 21.55
C PRO A 156 23.36 -6.81 20.80
N SER A 157 23.06 -7.86 21.55
CA SER A 157 22.25 -8.98 21.13
C SER A 157 20.91 -8.47 20.59
N ILE A 158 20.64 -8.80 19.34
CA ILE A 158 19.34 -8.61 18.70
C ILE A 158 18.31 -9.36 19.57
N GLN A 159 17.43 -8.60 20.22
CA GLN A 159 16.20 -9.10 20.82
C GLN A 159 15.41 -9.83 19.73
N ARG A 160 15.41 -11.16 19.77
CA ARG A 160 14.37 -11.96 19.13
C ARG A 160 13.05 -11.64 19.83
N ARG A 161 12.29 -10.68 19.27
CA ARG A 161 10.84 -10.62 19.49
C ARG A 161 10.26 -11.92 18.97
N ARG A 162 9.88 -12.80 19.89
CA ARG A 162 8.96 -13.91 19.62
C ARG A 162 7.65 -13.27 19.17
N PHE A 163 7.38 -13.30 17.87
CA PHE A 163 6.03 -13.11 17.37
C PHE A 163 5.21 -14.32 17.85
N SER A 164 4.30 -14.04 18.78
CA SER A 164 3.21 -14.94 19.14
C SER A 164 2.29 -15.03 17.93
N THR A 165 2.29 -16.18 17.27
CA THR A 165 1.26 -16.60 16.34
C THR A 165 0.04 -17.00 17.16
N TYR A 166 -0.94 -16.10 17.29
CA TYR A 166 -2.30 -16.50 17.61
C TYR A 166 -2.92 -17.03 16.32
N VAL A 167 -2.97 -18.35 16.21
CA VAL A 167 -3.86 -19.05 15.30
C VAL A 167 -5.26 -18.90 15.89
N VAL A 168 -6.09 -18.09 15.23
CA VAL A 168 -7.54 -18.06 15.45
C VAL A 168 -8.12 -19.12 14.51
N GLU A 169 -8.30 -20.33 15.02
CA GLU A 169 -9.22 -21.29 14.43
C GLU A 169 -10.65 -20.84 14.79
N LEU A 170 -11.36 -20.32 13.79
CA LEU A 170 -12.81 -20.23 13.79
C LEU A 170 -13.31 -21.33 12.85
N SER A 171 -13.86 -22.39 13.42
CA SER A 171 -14.76 -23.34 12.77
C SER A 171 -15.65 -23.95 13.85
#